data_AF-A0A8R1I2K6-F1
#
_entry.id   AF-A0A8R1I2K6-F1
#
_cell.length_a   1.000
_cell.length_b   1.000
_cell.length_c   1.000
_cell.angle_alpha   90.00
_cell.angle_beta   90.00
_cell.angle_gamma   90.00
#
_symmetry.space_group_name_H-M   'P 1'
#
loop_
_entity.id
_entity.type
_entity.pdbx_description
1 polymer ?
#
loop_
_entity_poly.entity_id
_entity_poly.type
_entity_poly.pdbx_seq_one_letter_code
_entity_poly.pdbx_strand_id
1 'polypeptide(L)'
;MDTDYDDQSMDLEERKKWAHKDVEHWRATSNVHYYAREGYYGTAILVCDGRLATIQDAPLAILKGVCLTMLGKIPEAIRQLDPFSTDNECALGALYALKWAHLSAFNPDNKSIVEFESEISTRTRNEKTPYSSFASAAEVLYFSGEYQKAKQMLDIARKRATERHAKHYCLMGWIDLALGKKQKSTQELFEKAGGQEYPDG
;
A
#
# COMPACT_ATOMS: atom_id res chain seq x y z
N MET A 1 -19.64 -23.69 -44.06
CA MET A 1 -20.03 -22.27 -43.93
C MET A 1 -19.60 -21.89 -42.54
N ASP A 2 -18.37 -21.40 -42.48
CA ASP A 2 -17.69 -20.96 -41.27
C ASP A 2 -18.38 -19.70 -40.76
N THR A 3 -18.66 -19.67 -39.47
CA THR A 3 -18.89 -18.43 -38.74
C THR A 3 -17.98 -18.50 -37.52
N ASP A 4 -16.71 -18.18 -37.76
CA ASP A 4 -15.83 -17.58 -36.77
C ASP A 4 -16.60 -16.42 -36.13
N TYR A 5 -17.04 -16.61 -34.89
CA TYR A 5 -17.52 -15.52 -34.07
C TYR A 5 -16.28 -14.74 -33.63
N ASP A 6 -16.02 -13.65 -34.35
CA ASP A 6 -15.02 -12.63 -34.03
C ASP A 6 -15.29 -12.06 -32.62
N ASP A 7 -14.72 -12.71 -31.59
CA ASP A 7 -14.60 -12.22 -30.22
C ASP A 7 -13.42 -11.23 -30.11
N GLN A 8 -13.29 -10.33 -31.09
CA GLN A 8 -12.23 -9.31 -31.15
C GLN A 8 -12.75 -7.87 -31.26
N SER A 9 -14.06 -7.65 -31.16
CA SER A 9 -14.64 -6.31 -31.18
C SER A 9 -14.96 -5.77 -29.78
N MET A 10 -14.25 -6.22 -28.73
CA MET A 10 -14.25 -5.49 -27.47
C MET A 10 -13.39 -4.23 -27.69
N ASP A 11 -14.11 -3.13 -27.91
CA ASP A 11 -13.63 -1.83 -28.34
C ASP A 11 -12.29 -1.47 -27.67
N LEU A 12 -11.28 -1.22 -28.51
CA LEU A 12 -9.96 -0.74 -28.07
C LEU A 12 -10.08 0.53 -27.21
N GLU A 13 -11.13 1.32 -27.40
CA GLU A 13 -11.45 2.48 -26.57
C GLU A 13 -12.07 2.08 -25.21
N GLU A 14 -12.86 1.01 -25.11
CA GLU A 14 -13.30 0.46 -23.81
C GLU A 14 -12.12 -0.14 -23.04
N ARG A 15 -11.22 -0.88 -23.72
CA ARG A 15 -9.97 -1.36 -23.10
C ARG A 15 -9.08 -0.22 -22.59
N LYS A 16 -9.07 0.94 -23.26
CA LYS A 16 -8.38 2.15 -22.79
C LYS A 16 -9.14 2.88 -21.68
N LYS A 17 -10.47 2.85 -21.71
CA LYS A 17 -11.36 3.42 -20.67
C LYS A 17 -11.21 2.69 -19.34
N TRP A 18 -10.86 1.40 -19.39
CA TRP A 18 -10.48 0.57 -18.25
C TRP A 18 -8.97 0.40 -18.06
N ALA A 19 -8.14 1.26 -18.66
CA ALA A 19 -6.71 1.39 -18.32
C ALA A 19 -6.49 1.99 -16.91
N HIS A 20 -7.43 1.74 -16.00
CA HIS A 20 -7.30 1.97 -14.58
C HIS A 20 -6.28 0.97 -14.02
N LYS A 21 -5.00 1.38 -13.94
CA LYS A 21 -3.94 0.74 -13.14
C LYS A 21 -3.95 -0.80 -13.17
N ASP A 22 -3.29 -1.36 -14.19
CA ASP A 22 -2.80 -2.75 -14.31
C ASP A 22 -3.42 -3.76 -13.31
N VAL A 23 -4.37 -4.58 -13.77
CA VAL A 23 -5.02 -5.65 -12.98
C VAL A 23 -4.00 -6.53 -12.25
N GLU A 24 -2.81 -6.73 -12.84
CA GLU A 24 -1.75 -7.52 -12.22
C GLU A 24 -1.11 -6.81 -11.01
N HIS A 25 -1.06 -5.47 -11.01
CA HIS A 25 -0.64 -4.68 -9.84
C HIS A 25 -1.62 -4.86 -8.66
N TRP A 26 -2.93 -4.81 -8.91
CA TRP A 26 -3.92 -5.04 -7.84
C TRP A 26 -3.87 -6.46 -7.32
N ARG A 27 -3.68 -7.44 -8.21
CA ARG A 27 -3.51 -8.84 -7.81
C ARG A 27 -2.27 -9.04 -6.95
N ALA A 28 -1.13 -8.47 -7.34
CA ALA A 28 0.11 -8.56 -6.56
C ALA A 28 -0.04 -7.91 -5.18
N THR A 29 -0.60 -6.70 -5.13
CA THR A 29 -0.82 -5.97 -3.88
C THR A 29 -1.74 -6.74 -2.94
N SER A 30 -2.85 -7.29 -3.45
CA SER A 30 -3.84 -8.00 -2.62
C SER A 30 -3.27 -9.31 -2.10
N ASN A 31 -2.51 -10.05 -2.91
CA ASN A 31 -1.77 -11.24 -2.45
C ASN A 31 -0.77 -10.90 -1.35
N VAL A 32 -0.01 -9.81 -1.52
CA VAL A 32 0.95 -9.35 -0.51
C VAL A 32 0.24 -8.99 0.78
N HIS A 33 -0.89 -8.27 0.71
CA HIS A 33 -1.70 -7.96 1.88
C HIS A 33 -2.21 -9.20 2.60
N TYR A 34 -2.78 -10.16 1.85
CA TYR A 34 -3.23 -11.43 2.41
C TYR A 34 -2.09 -12.16 3.13
N TYR A 35 -0.97 -12.40 2.44
CA TYR A 35 0.16 -13.11 3.02
C TYR A 35 0.77 -12.38 4.22
N ALA A 36 0.86 -11.05 4.18
CA ALA A 36 1.36 -10.26 5.29
C ALA A 36 0.43 -10.34 6.52
N ARG A 37 -0.89 -10.29 6.34
CA ARG A 37 -1.86 -10.43 7.44
C ARG A 37 -1.79 -11.81 8.09
N GLU A 38 -1.60 -12.85 7.30
CA GLU A 38 -1.51 -14.25 7.77
C GLU A 38 -0.13 -14.64 8.32
N GLY A 39 0.87 -13.73 8.26
CA GLY A 39 2.22 -13.99 8.75
C GLY A 39 3.15 -14.72 7.78
N TYR A 40 2.72 -14.95 6.53
CA TYR A 40 3.51 -15.55 5.46
C TYR A 40 4.45 -14.53 4.77
N TYR A 41 5.28 -13.83 5.55
CA TYR A 41 6.10 -12.71 5.05
C TYR A 41 7.08 -13.11 3.94
N GLY A 42 7.65 -14.33 4.00
CA GLY A 42 8.52 -14.84 2.94
C GLY A 42 7.80 -14.96 1.60
N THR A 43 6.57 -15.47 1.60
CA THR A 43 5.72 -15.58 0.41
C THR A 43 5.33 -14.19 -0.12
N ALA A 44 4.99 -13.26 0.77
CA ALA A 44 4.71 -11.88 0.39
C ALA A 44 5.90 -11.23 -0.33
N ILE A 45 7.13 -11.43 0.18
CA ILE A 45 8.36 -10.93 -0.45
C ILE A 45 8.55 -11.55 -1.84
N LEU A 46 8.30 -12.85 -2.01
CA LEU A 46 8.40 -13.52 -3.32
C LEU A 46 7.41 -12.94 -4.34
N VAL A 47 6.19 -12.61 -3.93
CA VAL A 47 5.21 -11.94 -4.80
C VAL A 47 5.72 -10.56 -5.21
N CYS A 48 6.26 -9.78 -4.27
CA CYS A 48 6.86 -8.48 -4.59
C CYS A 48 8.02 -8.63 -5.57
N ASP A 49 8.95 -9.56 -5.33
CA ASP A 49 10.13 -9.79 -6.18
C ASP A 49 9.75 -10.18 -7.61
N GLY A 50 8.79 -11.10 -7.76
CA GLY A 50 8.30 -11.52 -9.07
C GLY A 50 7.76 -10.34 -9.89
N ARG A 51 7.07 -9.40 -9.24
CA ARG A 51 6.49 -8.23 -9.92
C ARG A 51 7.53 -7.13 -10.18
N LEU A 52 8.34 -6.81 -9.17
CA LEU A 52 9.37 -5.77 -9.24
C LEU A 52 10.52 -6.12 -10.19
N ALA A 53 10.67 -7.39 -10.58
CA ALA A 53 11.58 -7.80 -11.64
C ALA A 53 11.18 -7.25 -13.02
N THR A 54 9.89 -6.97 -13.24
CA THR A 54 9.35 -6.54 -14.55
C THR A 54 8.94 -5.08 -14.59
N ILE A 55 8.55 -4.51 -13.45
CA ILE A 55 8.02 -3.14 -13.38
C ILE A 55 8.59 -2.37 -12.19
N GLN A 56 8.70 -1.06 -12.34
CA GLN A 56 8.99 -0.17 -11.23
C GLN A 56 7.69 0.22 -10.54
N ASP A 57 7.51 -0.23 -9.30
CA ASP A 57 6.29 -0.04 -8.52
C ASP A 57 6.65 0.36 -7.09
N ALA A 58 6.64 1.66 -6.82
CA ALA A 58 7.06 2.20 -5.52
C ALA A 58 6.18 1.72 -4.35
N PRO A 59 4.83 1.73 -4.44
CA PRO A 59 3.98 1.11 -3.41
C PRO A 59 4.36 -0.33 -3.08
N LEU A 60 4.56 -1.16 -4.11
CA LEU A 60 4.90 -2.57 -3.90
C LEU A 60 6.31 -2.77 -3.35
N ALA A 61 7.27 -1.94 -3.77
CA ALA A 61 8.62 -1.91 -3.24
C ALA A 61 8.65 -1.51 -1.74
N ILE A 62 7.78 -0.58 -1.33
CA ILE A 62 7.61 -0.21 0.08
C ILE A 62 6.98 -1.37 0.87
N LEU A 63 5.95 -2.04 0.33
CA LEU A 63 5.34 -3.22 0.94
C LEU A 63 6.35 -4.38 1.10
N LYS A 64 7.26 -4.56 0.14
CA LYS A 64 8.39 -5.50 0.30
C LYS A 64 9.25 -5.12 1.51
N GLY A 65 9.58 -3.84 1.67
CA GLY A 65 10.31 -3.33 2.83
C GLY A 65 9.57 -3.60 4.16
N VAL A 66 8.26 -3.38 4.21
CA VAL A 66 7.38 -3.74 5.34
C VAL A 66 7.49 -5.23 5.67
N CYS A 67 7.37 -6.10 4.67
CA CYS A 67 7.47 -7.55 4.89
C CYS A 67 8.86 -7.99 5.37
N LEU A 68 9.93 -7.35 4.87
CA LEU A 68 11.30 -7.57 5.36
C LEU A 68 11.44 -7.17 6.83
N THR A 69 10.85 -6.05 7.24
CA THR A 69 10.81 -5.62 8.65
C THR A 69 10.05 -6.62 9.51
N MET A 70 8.86 -7.07 9.09
CA MET A 70 8.07 -8.09 9.81
C MET A 70 8.80 -9.44 9.92
N LEU A 71 9.61 -9.79 8.92
CA LEU A 71 10.44 -10.99 8.93
C LEU A 71 11.70 -10.85 9.81
N GLY A 72 12.03 -9.64 10.29
CA GLY A 72 13.22 -9.35 11.09
C GLY A 72 14.50 -9.14 10.26
N LYS A 73 14.40 -9.03 8.93
CA LYS A 73 15.52 -8.71 8.03
C LYS A 73 15.73 -7.19 7.94
N ILE A 74 16.06 -6.60 9.09
CA ILE A 74 16.08 -5.14 9.27
C ILE A 74 17.07 -4.43 8.32
N PRO A 75 18.34 -4.88 8.16
CA PRO A 75 19.27 -4.23 7.24
C PRO A 75 18.78 -4.24 5.78
N GLU A 76 18.19 -5.36 5.35
CA GLU A 76 17.61 -5.48 4.01
C GLU A 76 16.39 -4.59 3.83
N ALA A 77 15.54 -4.47 4.86
CA ALA A 77 14.40 -3.57 4.85
C ALA A 77 14.84 -2.11 4.68
N ILE A 78 15.83 -1.65 5.46
CA ILE A 78 16.36 -0.29 5.37
C ILE A 78 16.89 -0.01 3.96
N ARG A 79 17.74 -0.89 3.42
CA ARG A 79 18.28 -0.75 2.06
C ARG A 79 17.19 -0.74 0.98
N GLN A 80 16.13 -1.51 1.16
CA GLN A 80 14.99 -1.54 0.24
C GLN A 80 14.19 -0.24 0.27
N LEU A 81 14.08 0.41 1.43
CA LEU A 81 13.20 1.57 1.65
C LEU A 81 13.88 2.91 1.40
N ASP A 82 15.19 3.00 1.62
CA ASP A 82 15.98 4.24 1.53
C ASP A 82 15.76 5.03 0.21
N PRO A 83 15.74 4.40 -0.98
CA PRO A 83 15.54 5.11 -2.24
C PRO A 83 14.18 5.82 -2.37
N PHE A 84 13.19 5.45 -1.56
CA PHE A 84 11.83 5.96 -1.65
C PHE A 84 11.55 7.12 -0.68
N SER A 85 12.50 7.50 0.18
CA SER A 85 12.29 8.44 1.28
C SER A 85 12.29 9.93 0.88
N THR A 86 12.84 10.29 -0.29
CA THR A 86 13.13 11.68 -0.67
C THR A 86 12.20 12.22 -1.76
N ASP A 87 12.34 11.78 -3.01
CA ASP A 87 11.59 12.28 -4.18
C ASP A 87 10.73 11.17 -4.79
N ASN A 88 9.75 10.73 -4.01
CA ASN A 88 8.83 9.68 -4.42
C ASN A 88 7.39 10.08 -4.09
N GLU A 89 6.46 9.71 -4.97
CA GLU A 89 5.03 9.89 -4.72
C GLU A 89 4.58 9.21 -3.43
N CYS A 90 5.26 8.14 -3.02
CA CYS A 90 5.00 7.37 -1.81
C CYS A 90 5.95 7.70 -0.64
N ALA A 91 6.66 8.84 -0.68
CA ALA A 91 7.71 9.16 0.29
C ALA A 91 7.29 9.11 1.75
N LEU A 92 6.07 9.56 2.11
CA LEU A 92 5.58 9.41 3.49
C LEU A 92 5.53 7.95 3.92
N GLY A 93 5.07 7.04 3.06
CA GLY A 93 5.08 5.60 3.34
C GLY A 93 6.47 5.05 3.59
N ALA A 94 7.43 5.40 2.73
CA ALA A 94 8.82 5.02 2.90
C ALA A 94 9.43 5.54 4.22
N LEU A 95 9.17 6.80 4.59
CA LEU A 95 9.65 7.39 5.84
C LEU A 95 9.07 6.69 7.07
N TYR A 96 7.77 6.39 7.08
CA TYR A 96 7.16 5.60 8.16
C TYR A 96 7.76 4.20 8.25
N ALA A 97 8.01 3.56 7.10
CA ALA A 97 8.56 2.21 7.05
C ALA A 97 10.03 2.19 7.52
N LEU A 98 10.83 3.19 7.13
CA LEU A 98 12.20 3.38 7.61
C LEU A 98 12.22 3.62 9.11
N LYS A 99 11.41 4.55 9.61
CA LYS A 99 11.28 4.78 11.06
C LYS A 99 10.99 3.49 11.80
N TRP A 100 10.02 2.70 11.32
CA TRP A 100 9.66 1.43 11.94
C TRP A 100 10.78 0.40 11.86
N ALA A 101 11.48 0.28 10.72
CA ALA A 101 12.62 -0.61 10.57
C ALA A 101 13.76 -0.25 11.54
N HIS A 102 14.10 1.03 11.66
CA HIS A 102 15.13 1.49 12.60
C HIS A 102 14.73 1.28 14.06
N LEU A 103 13.46 1.47 14.42
CA LEU A 103 12.94 1.13 15.76
C LEU A 103 12.98 -0.37 16.04
N SER A 104 12.89 -1.21 15.01
CA SER A 104 12.91 -2.67 15.10
C SER A 104 14.32 -3.26 15.09
N ALA A 105 15.35 -2.43 14.86
CA ALA A 105 16.74 -2.87 14.88
C ALA A 105 17.19 -3.24 16.30
N PHE A 106 18.13 -4.19 16.40
CA PHE A 106 18.73 -4.55 17.69
C PHE A 106 19.40 -3.36 18.38
N ASN A 107 20.00 -2.45 17.60
CA ASN A 107 20.53 -1.18 18.07
C ASN A 107 19.86 -0.04 17.29
N PRO A 108 18.79 0.57 17.84
CA PRO A 108 18.07 1.64 17.15
C PRO A 108 18.94 2.87 16.88
N ASP A 109 18.89 3.37 15.64
CA ASP A 109 19.52 4.65 15.27
C ASP A 109 18.57 5.80 15.63
N ASN A 110 18.69 6.28 16.87
CA ASN A 110 17.88 7.37 17.38
C ASN A 110 18.04 8.67 16.57
N LYS A 111 19.21 8.89 15.94
CA LYS A 111 19.44 10.08 15.13
C LYS A 111 18.60 10.01 13.86
N SER A 112 18.67 8.90 13.12
CA SER A 112 17.84 8.70 11.93
C SER A 112 16.36 8.73 12.26
N ILE A 113 15.93 8.14 13.38
CA ILE A 113 14.54 8.17 13.82
C ILE A 113 14.03 9.61 13.97
N VAL A 114 14.79 10.48 14.64
CA VAL A 114 14.43 11.89 14.82
C VAL A 114 14.39 12.64 13.49
N GLU A 115 15.34 12.36 12.59
CA GLU A 115 15.37 12.94 11.24
C GLU A 115 14.12 12.53 10.44
N PHE A 116 13.74 11.26 10.47
CA PHE A 116 12.51 10.78 9.81
C PHE A 116 11.25 11.39 10.42
N GLU A 117 11.16 11.55 11.73
CA GLU A 117 10.02 12.21 12.39
C GLU A 117 9.86 13.68 11.97
N SER A 118 10.98 14.40 11.87
CA SER A 118 11.01 15.78 11.39
C SER A 118 10.53 15.86 9.94
N GLU A 119 11.02 14.97 9.07
CA GLU A 119 10.66 14.94 7.66
C GLU A 119 9.18 14.55 7.44
N ILE A 120 8.69 13.54 8.18
CA ILE A 120 7.26 13.16 8.20
C ILE A 120 6.40 14.37 8.56
N SER A 121 6.80 15.11 9.59
CA SER A 121 6.06 16.28 10.07
C SER A 121 6.03 17.39 9.00
N THR A 122 7.17 17.62 8.34
CA THR A 122 7.29 18.60 7.25
C THR A 122 6.42 18.25 6.05
N ARG A 123 6.47 16.99 5.59
CA ARG A 123 5.67 16.52 4.46
C ARG A 123 4.18 16.46 4.77
N THR A 124 3.79 16.09 5.99
CA THR A 124 2.39 16.05 6.38
C THR A 124 1.74 17.44 6.31
N ARG A 125 2.48 18.49 6.66
CA ARG A 125 2.02 19.88 6.57
C ARG A 125 2.08 20.46 5.15
N ASN A 126 2.78 19.81 4.23
CA ASN A 126 2.90 20.27 2.87
C ASN A 126 1.63 19.94 2.07
N GLU A 127 0.97 20.97 1.57
CA GLU A 127 -0.23 20.85 0.75
C GLU A 127 0.05 20.15 -0.58
N LYS A 128 1.27 20.25 -1.10
CA LYS A 128 1.70 19.61 -2.35
C LYS A 128 1.98 18.12 -2.21
N THR A 129 1.98 17.57 -0.99
CA THR A 129 2.23 16.14 -0.80
C THR A 129 1.10 15.33 -1.43
N PRO A 130 1.41 14.39 -2.34
CA PRO A 130 0.41 13.67 -3.11
C PRO A 130 -0.40 12.73 -2.22
N TYR A 131 -1.65 12.46 -2.63
CA TYR A 131 -2.53 11.56 -1.87
C TYR A 131 -1.97 10.13 -1.79
N SER A 132 -1.20 9.68 -2.80
CA SER A 132 -0.54 8.37 -2.82
C SER A 132 0.48 8.22 -1.68
N SER A 133 1.14 9.30 -1.27
CA SER A 133 2.03 9.32 -0.10
C SER A 133 1.28 9.01 1.18
N PHE A 134 0.11 9.64 1.37
CA PHE A 134 -0.73 9.39 2.54
C PHE A 134 -1.34 7.98 2.53
N ALA A 135 -1.73 7.48 1.35
CA ALA A 135 -2.23 6.11 1.19
C ALA A 135 -1.15 5.08 1.54
N SER A 136 0.06 5.23 1.00
CA SER A 136 1.19 4.36 1.32
C SER A 136 1.58 4.42 2.81
N ALA A 137 1.56 5.60 3.42
CA ALA A 137 1.75 5.76 4.86
C ALA A 137 0.69 5.01 5.69
N ALA A 138 -0.57 5.07 5.28
CA ALA A 138 -1.64 4.35 5.96
C ALA A 138 -1.44 2.83 5.91
N GLU A 139 -0.95 2.28 4.79
CA GLU A 139 -0.63 0.85 4.68
C GLU A 139 0.47 0.42 5.64
N VAL A 140 1.58 1.18 5.65
CA VAL A 140 2.70 0.91 6.54
C VAL A 140 2.26 0.96 8.00
N LEU A 141 1.50 1.99 8.38
CA LEU A 141 0.97 2.16 9.74
C LEU A 141 -0.02 1.07 10.14
N TYR A 142 -0.79 0.54 9.18
CA TYR A 142 -1.66 -0.60 9.43
C TYR A 142 -0.83 -1.84 9.78
N PHE A 143 0.19 -2.18 8.98
CA PHE A 143 1.03 -3.35 9.24
C PHE A 143 1.94 -3.18 10.47
N SER A 144 2.32 -1.95 10.84
CA SER A 144 3.05 -1.69 12.09
C SER A 144 2.18 -1.73 13.35
N GLY A 145 0.85 -1.81 13.20
CA GLY A 145 -0.11 -1.84 14.31
C GLY A 145 -0.57 -0.46 14.80
N GLU A 146 -0.15 0.64 14.17
CA GLU A 146 -0.55 2.01 14.52
C GLU A 146 -1.90 2.40 13.87
N TYR A 147 -2.95 1.61 14.13
CA TYR A 147 -4.23 1.69 13.39
C TYR A 147 -4.94 3.05 13.45
N GLN A 148 -4.90 3.75 14.59
CA GLN A 148 -5.51 5.09 14.70
C GLN A 148 -4.84 6.09 13.75
N LYS A 149 -3.52 6.02 13.64
CA LYS A 149 -2.73 6.89 12.78
C LYS A 149 -2.88 6.48 11.31
N ALA A 150 -2.94 5.17 11.03
CA ALA A 150 -3.26 4.64 9.72
C ALA A 150 -4.59 5.22 9.20
N LYS A 151 -5.63 5.22 10.05
CA LYS A 151 -6.93 5.81 9.73
C LYS A 151 -6.83 7.30 9.38
N GLN A 152 -6.13 8.08 10.20
CA GLN A 152 -5.95 9.52 9.96
C GLN A 152 -5.26 9.79 8.63
N MET A 153 -4.19 9.05 8.32
CA MET A 153 -3.48 9.18 7.04
C MET A 153 -4.38 8.81 5.86
N LEU A 154 -5.14 7.72 5.98
CA LEU A 154 -6.05 7.26 4.92
C LEU A 154 -7.21 8.24 4.68
N ASP A 155 -7.75 8.85 5.74
CA ASP A 155 -8.77 9.90 5.61
C ASP A 155 -8.23 11.13 4.88
N ILE A 156 -6.98 11.53 5.11
CA ILE A 156 -6.32 12.60 4.34
C ILE A 156 -6.16 12.19 2.88
N ALA A 157 -5.67 10.97 2.62
CA ALA A 157 -5.50 10.44 1.26
C ALA A 157 -6.82 10.47 0.49
N ARG A 158 -7.91 9.99 1.10
CA ARG A 158 -9.24 9.95 0.48
C ARG A 158 -9.82 11.33 0.23
N LYS A 159 -9.55 12.32 1.09
CA LYS A 159 -9.98 13.71 0.89
C LYS A 159 -9.22 14.40 -0.25
N ARG A 160 -7.95 14.06 -0.44
CA ARG A 160 -7.08 14.64 -1.48
C ARG A 160 -7.20 13.92 -2.83
N ALA A 161 -7.67 12.68 -2.84
CA ALA A 161 -7.90 11.93 -4.07
C ALA A 161 -9.06 12.54 -4.87
N THR A 162 -8.86 12.70 -6.18
CA THR A 162 -9.88 13.18 -7.12
C THR A 162 -10.87 12.08 -7.51
N GLU A 163 -10.44 10.83 -7.43
CA GLU A 163 -11.24 9.64 -7.75
C GLU A 163 -11.43 8.73 -6.54
N ARG A 164 -12.44 7.87 -6.61
CA ARG A 164 -12.65 6.81 -5.62
C ARG A 164 -11.67 5.68 -5.90
N HIS A 165 -10.94 5.27 -4.87
CA HIS A 165 -10.04 4.12 -4.96
C HIS A 165 -10.58 2.98 -4.11
N ALA A 166 -10.93 1.87 -4.76
CA ALA A 166 -11.41 0.65 -4.12
C ALA A 166 -10.46 0.15 -3.03
N LYS A 167 -9.15 0.19 -3.30
CA LYS A 167 -8.08 -0.11 -2.35
C LYS A 167 -8.17 0.70 -1.04
N HIS A 168 -8.55 1.98 -1.11
CA HIS A 168 -8.72 2.81 0.09
C HIS A 168 -9.94 2.38 0.93
N TYR A 169 -11.03 1.94 0.29
CA TYR A 169 -12.17 1.41 1.02
C TYR A 169 -11.83 0.09 1.70
N CYS A 170 -11.11 -0.78 0.99
CA CYS A 170 -10.70 -2.06 1.52
C CYS A 170 -9.76 -1.90 2.74
N LEU A 171 -8.71 -1.08 2.59
CA LEU A 171 -7.79 -0.78 3.70
C LEU A 171 -8.52 -0.14 4.88
N MET A 172 -9.49 0.76 4.63
CA MET A 172 -10.29 1.35 5.70
C MET A 172 -11.12 0.29 6.43
N GLY A 173 -11.66 -0.70 5.73
CA GLY A 173 -12.33 -1.85 6.33
C GLY A 173 -11.40 -2.61 7.29
N TRP A 174 -10.21 -2.97 6.81
CA TRP A 174 -9.21 -3.66 7.65
C TRP A 174 -8.76 -2.85 8.87
N ILE A 175 -8.56 -1.54 8.71
CA ILE A 175 -8.26 -0.63 9.82
C ILE A 175 -9.42 -0.59 10.82
N ASP A 176 -10.66 -0.51 10.35
CA ASP A 176 -11.84 -0.48 11.20
C ASP A 176 -12.04 -1.78 11.99
N LEU A 177 -11.75 -2.94 11.38
CA LEU A 177 -11.71 -4.22 12.10
C LEU A 177 -10.63 -4.25 13.17
N ALA A 178 -9.41 -3.83 12.83
CA ALA A 178 -8.29 -3.80 13.76
C ALA A 178 -8.56 -2.86 14.96
N LEU A 179 -9.37 -1.82 14.77
CA LEU A 179 -9.85 -0.92 15.82
C LEU A 179 -11.05 -1.44 16.62
N GLY A 180 -11.54 -2.66 16.35
CA GLY A 180 -12.66 -3.27 17.06
C GLY A 180 -14.02 -2.65 16.75
N LYS A 181 -14.18 -2.01 15.59
CA LYS A 181 -15.50 -1.48 15.19
C LYS A 181 -16.45 -2.60 14.78
N LYS A 182 -17.75 -2.28 14.79
CA LYS A 182 -18.82 -3.23 14.48
C LYS A 182 -18.64 -3.80 13.07
N GLN A 183 -18.78 -5.12 12.97
CA GLN A 183 -18.65 -5.87 11.72
C GLN A 183 -19.54 -5.34 10.58
N LYS A 184 -20.73 -4.80 10.89
CA LYS A 184 -21.65 -4.23 9.89
C LYS A 184 -21.08 -3.00 9.15
N SER A 185 -20.49 -2.05 9.89
CA SER A 185 -19.89 -0.86 9.25
C SER A 185 -18.67 -1.21 8.42
N THR A 186 -17.98 -2.28 8.79
CA THR A 186 -16.85 -2.81 8.02
C THR A 186 -17.31 -3.53 6.75
N GLN A 187 -18.36 -4.34 6.85
CA GLN A 187 -18.92 -5.05 5.71
C GLN A 187 -19.31 -4.07 4.58
N GLU A 188 -19.92 -2.94 4.92
CA GLU A 188 -20.25 -1.89 3.93
C GLU A 188 -19.01 -1.30 3.23
N LEU A 189 -17.84 -1.29 3.88
CA LEU A 189 -16.58 -0.82 3.28
C LEU A 189 -16.03 -1.85 2.28
N PHE A 190 -16.09 -3.13 2.62
CA PHE A 190 -15.71 -4.21 1.71
C PHE A 190 -16.66 -4.31 0.52
N GLU A 191 -17.97 -4.17 0.71
CA GLU A 191 -18.95 -4.14 -0.38
C GLU A 191 -18.70 -2.97 -1.35
N LYS A 192 -18.32 -1.79 -0.83
CA LYS A 192 -17.92 -0.64 -1.67
C LYS A 192 -16.62 -0.88 -2.45
N ALA A 193 -15.70 -1.70 -1.93
CA ALA A 193 -14.48 -2.09 -2.63
C ALA A 193 -14.76 -3.16 -3.70
N GLY A 194 -15.55 -4.18 -3.37
CA GLY A 194 -15.97 -5.24 -4.29
C GLY A 194 -16.84 -4.72 -5.44
N GLY A 195 -17.70 -3.72 -5.19
CA GLY A 195 -18.46 -3.02 -6.23
C GLY A 195 -17.60 -2.17 -7.19
N GLN A 196 -16.30 -2.03 -6.92
CA GLN A 196 -15.30 -1.44 -7.81
C GLN A 196 -14.32 -2.50 -8.36
N GLU A 197 -14.68 -3.77 -8.29
CA GLU A 197 -13.91 -4.92 -8.81
C GLU A 197 -12.50 -5.08 -8.22
N TYR A 198 -12.26 -4.57 -7.01
CA TYR A 198 -10.98 -4.76 -6.33
C TYR A 198 -10.87 -6.17 -5.72
N PRO A 199 -9.90 -6.98 -6.14
CA PRO A 199 -9.77 -8.36 -5.70
C PRO A 199 -8.98 -8.43 -4.39
N ASP A 200 -9.49 -7.88 -3.29
CA ASP A 200 -9.00 -8.27 -1.96
C ASP A 200 -9.84 -9.47 -1.53
N GLY A 201 -9.24 -10.65 -1.62
CA GLY A 201 -9.83 -11.91 -1.16
C GLY A 201 -9.90 -11.99 0.35
#